data_AF-A0A9E3FYY5-F1
#
_entry.id   AF-A0A9E3FYY5-F1
#
_cell.length_a   1.000
_cell.length_b   1.000
_cell.length_c   1.000
_cell.angle_alpha   90.00
_cell.angle_beta   90.00
_cell.angle_gamma   90.00
#
_symmetry.space_group_name_H-M   'P 1'
#
loop_
_entity.id
_entity.type
_entity.pdbx_description
1 polymer ?
#
loop_
_entity_poly.entity_id
_entity_poly.type
_entity_poly.pdbx_seq_one_letter_code
_entity_poly.pdbx_strand_id
1 'polypeptide(L)'
;MLIRDGRSTAVAHSGLRAIGLWMTVKGSQPSQPVWVFVSCEALADLDPGNIRDLASAFVQFDTVRSRIEAAASKKFKPDGSDGERYEGMPTVWLIKSDAI
;
A
#
# COMPACT_ATOMS: atom_id res chain seq x y z
N MET A 1 -14.35 -1.00 -1.18
CA MET A 1 -13.47 -1.76 -0.25
C MET A 1 -12.42 -2.47 -1.10
N LEU A 2 -11.15 -2.37 -0.70
CA LEU A 2 -10.07 -3.12 -1.35
C LEU A 2 -9.94 -4.51 -0.72
N ILE A 3 -9.59 -5.50 -1.53
CA ILE A 3 -9.26 -6.84 -1.07
C ILE A 3 -7.91 -7.25 -1.65
N ARG A 4 -7.18 -8.08 -0.90
CA ARG A 4 -5.92 -8.64 -1.37
C ARG A 4 -6.15 -9.41 -2.66
N ASP A 5 -5.33 -9.13 -3.66
CA ASP A 5 -5.17 -10.04 -4.78
C ASP A 5 -4.32 -11.22 -4.32
N GLY A 6 -4.91 -12.41 -4.21
CA GLY A 6 -4.32 -13.58 -3.54
C GLY A 6 -2.98 -14.05 -4.12
N ARG A 7 -2.55 -13.50 -5.27
CA ARG A 7 -1.30 -13.83 -5.98
C ARG A 7 -0.26 -12.71 -5.94
N SER A 8 -0.60 -11.55 -5.40
CA SER A 8 0.26 -10.37 -5.51
C SER A 8 1.29 -10.27 -4.39
N THR A 9 2.56 -10.22 -4.80
CA THR A 9 3.73 -10.00 -3.93
C THR A 9 3.94 -8.50 -3.74
N ALA A 10 4.39 -8.11 -2.55
CA ALA A 10 4.83 -6.75 -2.33
C ALA A 10 6.13 -6.49 -3.11
N VAL A 11 6.32 -5.26 -3.57
CA VAL A 11 7.49 -4.84 -4.35
C VAL A 11 8.07 -3.59 -3.71
N ALA A 12 9.36 -3.62 -3.44
CA ALA A 12 10.04 -2.46 -2.92
C ALA A 12 10.45 -1.51 -4.05
N HIS A 13 10.08 -0.23 -3.95
CA HIS A 13 10.35 0.77 -4.96
C HIS A 13 11.37 1.78 -4.46
N SER A 14 12.64 1.57 -4.81
CA SER A 14 13.78 2.36 -4.29
C SER A 14 13.67 3.85 -4.61
N GLY A 15 13.23 4.21 -5.83
CA GLY A 15 13.05 5.61 -6.22
C GLY A 15 11.91 6.34 -5.49
N LEU A 16 10.96 5.59 -4.93
CA LEU A 16 9.82 6.12 -4.19
C LEU A 16 9.99 5.96 -2.67
N ARG A 17 11.06 5.28 -2.22
CA ARG A 17 11.28 4.86 -0.83
C ARG A 17 10.00 4.29 -0.21
N ALA A 18 9.35 3.39 -0.94
CA ALA A 18 8.06 2.82 -0.57
C ALA A 18 7.99 1.33 -0.88
N ILE A 19 7.04 0.65 -0.26
CA ILE A 19 6.69 -0.74 -0.59
C ILE A 19 5.29 -0.73 -1.18
N GLY A 20 5.18 -1.25 -2.40
CA GLY A 20 3.93 -1.37 -3.15
C GLY A 20 3.33 -2.75 -3.02
N LEU A 21 2.01 -2.87 -2.99
CA LEU A 21 1.29 -4.12 -3.25
C LEU A 21 0.10 -3.87 -4.18
N TRP A 22 -0.31 -4.90 -4.90
CA TRP A 22 -1.57 -4.87 -5.64
C TRP A 22 -2.74 -5.33 -4.76
N MET A 23 -3.82 -4.56 -4.81
CA MET A 23 -5.13 -4.92 -4.31
C MET A 23 -6.17 -4.81 -5.42
N THR A 24 -7.37 -5.36 -5.20
CA THR A 24 -8.49 -5.25 -6.13
C THR A 24 -9.72 -4.66 -5.45
N VAL A 25 -10.57 -3.99 -6.21
CA VAL A 25 -11.86 -3.52 -5.72
C VAL A 25 -12.82 -4.70 -5.56
N LYS A 26 -13.30 -4.93 -4.33
CA LYS A 26 -14.26 -6.00 -4.05
C LYS A 26 -15.54 -5.80 -4.87
N GLY A 27 -15.92 -6.82 -5.64
CA GLY A 27 -17.16 -6.83 -6.41
C GLY A 27 -17.13 -6.08 -7.72
N SER A 28 -15.97 -5.55 -8.15
CA SER A 28 -15.84 -4.94 -9.49
C SER A 28 -15.74 -6.04 -10.56
N GLN A 29 -16.44 -5.85 -11.67
CA GLN A 29 -16.29 -6.67 -12.89
C GLN A 29 -16.18 -5.73 -14.11
N PRO A 30 -15.05 -5.74 -14.84
CA PRO A 30 -13.84 -6.54 -14.61
C PRO A 30 -13.13 -6.19 -13.29
N SER A 31 -12.19 -7.04 -12.85
CA SER A 31 -11.36 -6.78 -11.68
C SER A 31 -10.63 -5.46 -11.86
N GLN A 32 -10.78 -4.53 -10.92
CA GLN A 32 -10.14 -3.23 -10.96
C GLN A 32 -8.91 -3.26 -10.05
N PRO A 33 -7.70 -3.37 -10.59
CA PRO A 33 -6.47 -3.37 -9.80
C PRO A 33 -6.21 -1.97 -9.25
N VAL A 34 -5.64 -1.93 -8.05
CA VAL A 34 -5.29 -0.71 -7.32
C VAL A 34 -3.90 -0.91 -6.73
N TRP A 35 -2.98 0.00 -7.04
CA TRP A 35 -1.68 0.05 -6.39
C TRP A 35 -1.84 0.61 -4.98
N VAL A 36 -1.25 -0.04 -3.99
CA VAL A 36 -1.14 0.48 -2.63
C VAL A 36 0.33 0.63 -2.30
N PHE A 37 0.81 1.86 -2.13
CA PHE A 37 2.16 2.14 -1.66
C PHE A 37 2.13 2.57 -0.21
N VAL A 38 3.06 2.06 0.59
CA VAL A 38 3.35 2.58 1.93
C VAL A 38 4.77 3.12 1.95
N SER A 39 4.95 4.35 2.43
CA SER A 39 6.29 4.93 2.53
C SER A 39 7.10 4.23 3.64
N CYS A 40 8.42 4.17 3.47
CA CYS A 40 9.30 3.64 4.52
C CYS A 40 9.18 4.44 5.83
N GLU A 41 8.89 5.74 5.74
CA GLU A 41 8.64 6.60 6.91
C GLU A 41 7.37 6.21 7.66
N ALA A 42 6.29 5.90 6.95
CA ALA A 42 5.05 5.46 7.57
C ALA A 42 5.20 4.08 8.25
N LEU A 43 6.00 3.19 7.64
CA LEU A 43 6.38 1.93 8.27
C LEU A 43 7.27 2.14 9.51
N ALA A 44 8.16 3.14 9.47
CA ALA A 44 9.05 3.45 10.60
C ALA A 44 8.28 4.01 11.80
N ASP A 45 7.16 4.70 11.61
CA ASP A 45 6.33 5.15 12.74
C ASP A 45 5.70 3.99 13.51
N LEU A 46 5.50 2.83 12.87
CA LEU A 46 5.00 1.63 13.52
C LEU A 46 6.10 0.89 14.31
N ASP A 47 7.34 0.95 13.83
CA ASP A 47 8.51 0.39 14.52
C ASP A 47 9.77 1.22 14.21
N PRO A 48 10.03 2.28 15.02
CA PRO A 48 11.10 3.25 14.75
C PRO A 48 12.52 2.67 14.83
N GLY A 49 12.68 1.47 15.41
CA GLY A 49 14.00 0.86 15.64
C GLY A 49 14.49 -0.04 14.49
N ASN A 50 13.60 -0.42 13.57
CA ASN A 50 13.81 -1.61 12.75
C ASN A 50 14.03 -1.34 11.25
N ILE A 51 13.70 -0.15 10.73
CA ILE A 51 13.85 0.15 9.31
C ILE A 51 15.17 0.89 9.05
N ARG A 52 16.21 0.12 8.71
CA ARG A 52 17.55 0.65 8.37
C ARG A 52 17.79 0.68 6.86
N ASP A 53 17.09 -0.17 6.13
CA ASP A 53 17.23 -0.37 4.70
C ASP A 53 15.92 -0.90 4.10
N LEU A 54 15.91 -1.09 2.78
CA LEU A 54 14.73 -1.53 2.06
C LEU A 54 14.34 -2.99 2.39
N ALA A 55 15.31 -3.83 2.78
CA ALA A 55 15.06 -5.23 3.13
C ALA A 55 14.33 -5.34 4.48
N SER A 56 14.78 -4.58 5.48
CA SER A 56 14.12 -4.47 6.79
C SER A 56 12.74 -3.83 6.69
N ALA A 57 12.57 -2.82 5.81
CA ALA A 57 11.24 -2.29 5.49
C ALA A 57 10.30 -3.39 4.95
N PHE A 58 10.82 -4.31 4.12
CA PHE A 58 10.03 -5.39 3.53
C PHE A 58 9.56 -6.41 4.57
N VAL A 59 10.43 -6.78 5.51
CA VAL A 59 10.06 -7.65 6.63
C VAL A 59 9.00 -6.98 7.51
N GLN A 60 9.17 -5.69 7.80
CA GLN A 60 8.22 -4.93 8.60
C GLN A 60 6.87 -4.82 7.90
N PHE A 61 6.87 -4.54 6.60
CA PHE A 61 5.67 -4.49 5.78
C PHE A 61 4.84 -5.78 5.90
N ASP A 62 5.47 -6.95 5.80
CA ASP A 62 4.74 -8.22 5.86
C ASP A 62 4.14 -8.45 7.26
N THR A 63 4.86 -8.03 8.31
CA THR A 63 4.40 -8.10 9.70
C THR A 63 3.15 -7.23 9.96
N VAL A 64 3.07 -6.06 9.33
CA VAL A 64 1.93 -5.12 9.48
C VAL A 64 0.98 -5.14 8.27
N ARG A 65 1.07 -6.15 7.41
CA ARG A 65 0.35 -6.18 6.13
C ARG A 65 -1.17 -6.02 6.27
N SER A 66 -1.79 -6.70 7.23
CA SER A 66 -3.25 -6.60 7.44
C SER A 66 -3.69 -5.20 7.85
N ARG A 67 -2.84 -4.46 8.58
CA ARG A 67 -3.06 -3.08 8.98
C ARG A 67 -2.96 -2.12 7.79
N ILE A 68 -1.96 -2.31 6.93
CA ILE A 68 -1.80 -1.61 5.65
C ILE A 68 -3.03 -1.82 4.75
N GLU A 69 -3.48 -3.06 4.58
CA GLU A 69 -4.64 -3.39 3.76
C GLU A 69 -5.95 -2.73 4.27
N ALA A 70 -6.11 -2.66 5.60
CA ALA A 70 -7.24 -1.99 6.25
C ALA A 70 -7.18 -0.46 6.07
N ALA A 71 -6.01 0.14 6.30
CA ALA A 71 -5.78 1.58 6.10
C ALA A 71 -6.00 1.99 4.64
N ALA A 72 -5.48 1.20 3.69
CA ALA A 72 -5.67 1.40 2.26
C ALA A 72 -7.14 1.31 1.88
N SER A 73 -7.87 0.32 2.40
CA SER A 73 -9.31 0.17 2.17
C SER A 73 -10.12 1.33 2.71
N LYS A 74 -9.73 1.90 3.85
CA LYS A 74 -10.36 3.08 4.46
C LYS A 74 -10.10 4.36 3.66
N LYS A 75 -8.89 4.49 3.11
CA LYS A 75 -8.47 5.65 2.31
C LYS A 75 -9.02 5.61 0.89
N PHE A 76 -9.18 4.42 0.31
CA PHE A 76 -9.63 4.23 -1.05
C PHE A 76 -11.07 4.72 -1.27
N LYS A 77 -11.23 5.69 -2.18
CA LYS A 77 -12.53 6.18 -2.64
C LYS A 77 -12.70 5.78 -4.12
N PRO A 78 -13.68 4.92 -4.45
CA PRO A 78 -13.86 4.41 -5.82
C PRO A 78 -14.31 5.49 -6.82
N ASP A 79 -14.93 6.56 -6.32
CA ASP A 79 -15.49 7.70 -7.03
C ASP A 79 -14.64 8.98 -6.90
N GLY A 80 -13.55 8.92 -6.13
CA GLY A 80 -12.67 10.06 -5.88
C GLY A 80 -11.86 10.42 -7.12
N SER A 81 -12.34 11.41 -7.87
CA SER A 81 -11.52 12.18 -8.81
C SER A 81 -10.23 12.62 -8.11
N ASP A 82 -9.10 12.49 -8.81
CA ASP A 82 -7.73 12.84 -8.37
C ASP A 82 -6.98 11.80 -7.52
N GLY A 83 -7.38 10.54 -7.54
CA GLY A 83 -6.50 9.46 -7.10
C GLY A 83 -5.24 9.42 -7.99
N GLU A 84 -4.06 9.62 -7.40
CA GLU A 84 -2.79 9.49 -8.10
C GLU A 84 -2.75 8.19 -8.90
N ARG A 85 -2.21 8.26 -10.12
CA ARG A 85 -2.07 7.10 -11.00
C ARG A 85 -0.61 6.71 -11.11
N TYR A 86 -0.34 5.43 -10.87
CA TYR A 86 0.97 4.82 -11.11
C TYR A 86 0.78 3.77 -12.20
N GLU A 87 1.56 3.87 -13.28
CA GLU A 87 1.41 3.04 -14.49
C GLU A 87 -0.02 3.04 -15.06
N GLY A 88 -0.73 4.16 -14.93
CA GLY A 88 -2.11 4.32 -15.39
C GLY A 88 -3.19 3.71 -14.47
N MET A 89 -2.79 3.04 -13.39
CA MET A 89 -3.72 2.41 -12.43
C MET A 89 -3.99 3.32 -11.22
N PRO A 90 -5.19 3.25 -10.62
CA PRO A 90 -5.49 3.95 -9.38
C PRO A 90 -4.50 3.57 -8.27
N THR A 91 -4.05 4.57 -7.51
CA THR A 91 -3.06 4.39 -6.45
C THR A 91 -3.56 4.91 -5.11
N VAL A 92 -3.23 4.20 -4.04
CA VAL A 92 -3.39 4.61 -2.66
C VAL A 92 -2.03 4.74 -2.02
N TRP A 93 -1.70 5.94 -1.57
CA TRP A 93 -0.49 6.20 -0.78
C TRP A 93 -0.81 6.21 0.71
N LEU A 94 -0.09 5.41 1.47
CA LEU A 94 -0.08 5.44 2.93
C LEU A 94 1.23 6.10 3.38
N ILE A 95 1.08 7.29 3.95
CA ILE A 95 2.17 8.12 4.46
C ILE A 95 2.06 8.25 5.98
N LYS A 96 3.04 8.89 6.61
CA LYS A 96 3.17 9.02 8.07
C LYS A 96 1.88 9.47 8.79
N SER A 97 1.09 10.34 8.17
CA SER A 97 -0.15 10.87 8.76
C SER A 97 -1.34 9.91 8.69
N ASP A 98 -1.23 8.83 7.92
CA ASP A 98 -2.28 7.83 7.81
C ASP A 98 -2.23 6.88 9.02
N ALA A 99 -3.39 6.58 9.59
CA ALA A 99 -3.50 5.60 10.67
C ALA A 99 -3.36 4.19 10.08
N ILE A 100 -2.13 3.67 10.09
CA ILE A 100 -1.77 2.30 9.72
C ILE A 100 -1.83 1.41 10.97
#